data_AF-A0A383AZI7-F1
#
_entry.id   AF-A0A383AZI7-F1
#
_cell.length_a   1.000
_cell.length_b   1.000
_cell.length_c   1.000
_cell.angle_alpha   90.00
_cell.angle_beta   90.00
_cell.angle_gamma   90.00
#
_symmetry.space_group_name_H-M   'P 1'
#
loop_
_entity.id
_entity.type
_entity.pdbx_description
1 polymer ?
#
loop_
_entity_poly.entity_id
_entity_poly.type
_entity_poly.pdbx_seq_one_letter_code
_entity_poly.pdbx_strand_id
1 'polypeptide(L)'
;MARPSGHYVYYLWDKEGVINYIGKGKIGRIYESAKEQGAFGGVIYKRNLDEQTALSIEATLINHFGIDNLQNKKPNGASLMSNLKFPPRQHGTRKNKPLGVLPKIVGQEHYKKYKQTLKKGVALARRKREIWINEYLADKFCVYCGESETCSLAFHPDNKEIRKFSRETGLREELRLRVLEKIQSNTIVCLNCHIKLNNGIDIQRNASPIL
;
A
#
# COMPACT_ATOMS: atom_id res chain seq x y z
N MET A 1 35.86 -21.75 7.34
CA MET A 1 35.48 -21.69 5.91
C MET A 1 35.18 -20.24 5.54
N ALA A 2 36.00 -19.64 4.67
CA ALA A 2 35.81 -18.26 4.22
C ALA A 2 34.49 -18.14 3.44
N ARG A 3 33.65 -17.16 3.80
CA ARG A 3 32.42 -16.87 3.04
C ARG A 3 32.81 -16.47 1.61
N PRO A 4 32.19 -17.03 0.57
CA PRO A 4 32.52 -16.65 -0.81
C PRO A 4 32.37 -15.14 -0.98
N SER A 5 33.38 -14.49 -1.55
CA SER A 5 33.43 -13.04 -1.76
C SER A 5 32.42 -12.63 -2.84
N GLY A 6 31.16 -12.49 -2.45
CA GLY A 6 30.10 -12.09 -3.35
C GLY A 6 30.25 -10.64 -3.81
N HIS A 7 29.92 -10.39 -5.07
CA HIS A 7 29.77 -9.05 -5.61
C HIS A 7 28.45 -8.43 -5.13
N TYR A 8 28.42 -7.11 -5.08
CA TYR A 8 27.22 -6.33 -4.90
C TYR A 8 27.05 -5.40 -6.10
N VAL A 9 25.82 -4.91 -6.27
CA VAL A 9 25.52 -3.75 -7.11
C VAL A 9 24.96 -2.67 -6.21
N TYR A 10 25.38 -1.43 -6.43
CA TYR A 10 25.03 -0.27 -5.61
C TYR A 10 24.76 0.92 -6.51
N TYR A 11 24.07 1.89 -5.95
CA TYR A 11 23.87 3.19 -6.58
C TYR A 11 24.10 4.28 -5.56
N LEU A 12 24.55 5.43 -6.06
CA LEU A 12 24.87 6.61 -5.30
C LEU A 12 24.00 7.77 -5.77
N TRP A 13 23.77 8.74 -4.89
CA TRP A 13 22.96 9.92 -5.19
C TRP A 13 23.56 11.20 -4.60
N ASP A 14 23.16 12.34 -5.15
CA ASP A 14 23.54 13.69 -4.72
C ASP A 14 22.65 14.24 -3.58
N LYS A 15 22.80 15.52 -3.21
CA LYS A 15 22.05 16.12 -2.09
C LYS A 15 20.57 16.27 -2.41
N GLU A 16 20.25 16.34 -3.69
CA GLU A 16 18.93 16.50 -4.28
C GLU A 16 18.20 15.15 -4.44
N GLY A 17 18.90 14.04 -4.20
CA GLY A 17 18.35 12.68 -4.25
C GLY A 17 18.37 12.05 -5.65
N VAL A 18 19.07 12.65 -6.61
CA VAL A 18 19.21 12.15 -7.97
C VAL A 18 20.30 11.10 -8.02
N ILE A 19 20.01 9.93 -8.60
CA ILE A 19 21.00 8.87 -8.78
C ILE A 19 21.96 9.31 -9.88
N ASN A 20 23.24 9.45 -9.54
CA ASN A 20 24.27 9.95 -10.45
C ASN A 20 25.36 8.90 -10.74
N TYR A 21 25.38 7.80 -9.98
CA TYR A 21 26.34 6.73 -10.19
C TYR A 21 25.75 5.36 -9.84
N ILE A 22 26.06 4.36 -10.66
CA ILE A 22 25.75 2.95 -10.40
C ILE A 22 27.05 2.18 -10.62
N GLY A 23 27.35 1.28 -9.69
CA GLY A 23 28.53 0.45 -9.76
C GLY A 23 28.29 -0.97 -9.24
N LYS A 24 29.23 -1.86 -9.54
CA LYS A 24 29.39 -3.15 -8.86
C LYS A 24 30.72 -3.22 -8.10
N GLY A 25 30.78 -4.02 -7.04
CA GLY A 25 32.03 -4.20 -6.29
C GLY A 25 31.98 -5.36 -5.28
N LYS A 26 33.08 -5.60 -4.58
CA LYS A 26 33.17 -6.60 -3.49
C LYS A 26 32.91 -5.94 -2.14
N ILE A 27 32.21 -6.66 -1.24
CA ILE A 27 31.81 -6.20 0.11
C ILE A 27 32.92 -5.35 0.76
N GLY A 28 32.62 -4.07 1.03
CA GLY A 28 33.55 -3.13 1.69
C GLY A 28 33.81 -1.82 0.93
N ARG A 29 33.67 -1.76 -0.39
CA ARG A 29 34.14 -0.59 -1.20
C ARG A 29 33.08 0.45 -1.59
N ILE A 30 31.80 0.30 -1.21
CA ILE A 30 30.76 1.27 -1.60
C ILE A 30 31.03 2.66 -1.03
N TYR A 31 31.47 2.74 0.22
CA TYR A 31 31.74 4.03 0.87
C TYR A 31 32.99 4.72 0.29
N GLU A 32 33.98 3.92 -0.14
CA GLU A 32 35.16 4.41 -0.88
C GLU A 32 34.72 4.98 -2.23
N SER A 33 33.93 4.23 -3.00
CA SER A 33 33.38 4.72 -4.28
C SER A 33 32.43 5.90 -4.11
N ALA A 34 31.66 5.96 -3.02
CA ALA A 34 30.81 7.12 -2.72
C ALA A 34 31.64 8.39 -2.50
N LYS A 35 32.76 8.26 -1.79
CA LYS A 35 33.70 9.36 -1.55
C LYS A 35 34.42 9.79 -2.83
N GLU A 36 34.86 8.84 -3.66
CA GLU A 36 35.50 9.11 -4.96
C GLU A 36 34.55 9.83 -5.94
N GLN A 37 33.28 9.45 -5.95
CA GLN A 37 32.27 10.02 -6.84
C GLN A 37 31.60 11.28 -6.28
N GLY A 38 32.06 11.79 -5.12
CA GLY A 38 31.48 12.98 -4.48
C GLY A 38 30.00 12.84 -4.11
N ALA A 39 29.53 11.61 -3.91
CA ALA A 39 28.12 11.34 -3.64
C ALA A 39 27.71 11.72 -2.21
N PHE A 40 26.47 12.18 -2.05
CA PHE A 40 25.90 12.47 -0.74
C PHE A 40 25.54 11.20 0.03
N GLY A 41 25.10 10.16 -0.68
CA GLY A 41 24.75 8.88 -0.08
C GLY A 41 24.81 7.72 -1.07
N GLY A 42 24.80 6.49 -0.54
CA GLY A 42 24.87 5.27 -1.32
C GLY A 42 24.10 4.11 -0.69
N VAL A 43 23.48 3.28 -1.53
CA VAL A 43 22.72 2.10 -1.12
C VAL A 43 23.14 0.90 -1.95
N ILE A 44 23.30 -0.22 -1.27
CA ILE A 44 23.45 -1.50 -1.92
C ILE A 44 22.09 -1.93 -2.47
N TYR A 45 22.01 -2.08 -3.79
CA TYR A 45 20.85 -2.61 -4.48
C TYR A 45 20.73 -4.12 -4.28
N LYS A 46 21.81 -4.89 -4.49
CA LYS A 46 21.81 -6.35 -4.32
C LYS A 46 23.18 -6.86 -3.88
N ARG A 47 23.21 -7.93 -3.08
CA ARG A 47 24.42 -8.52 -2.45
C ARG A 47 24.58 -9.98 -2.85
N ASN A 48 25.77 -10.53 -2.59
CA ASN A 48 26.09 -11.95 -2.73
C ASN A 48 25.86 -12.49 -4.15
N LEU A 49 26.22 -11.69 -5.14
CA LEU A 49 26.14 -12.04 -6.55
C LEU A 49 27.44 -12.66 -7.03
N ASP A 50 27.35 -13.56 -7.99
CA ASP A 50 28.48 -13.84 -8.88
C ASP A 50 28.77 -12.59 -9.73
N GLU A 51 29.99 -12.54 -10.28
CA GLU A 51 30.47 -11.36 -11.00
C GLU A 51 29.67 -11.08 -12.28
N GLN A 52 29.28 -12.12 -13.03
CA GLN A 52 28.53 -11.98 -14.28
C GLN A 52 27.12 -11.45 -14.02
N THR A 53 26.46 -11.95 -12.98
CA THR A 53 25.15 -11.43 -12.56
C THR A 53 25.25 -9.99 -12.05
N ALA A 54 26.32 -9.64 -11.32
CA ALA A 54 26.54 -8.26 -10.88
C ALA A 54 26.73 -7.30 -12.07
N LEU A 55 27.53 -7.70 -13.07
CA LEU A 55 27.71 -6.96 -14.34
C LEU A 55 26.39 -6.75 -15.08
N SER A 56 25.60 -7.82 -15.23
CA SER A 56 24.31 -7.75 -15.93
C SER A 56 23.32 -6.80 -15.22
N ILE A 57 23.28 -6.84 -13.89
CA ILE A 57 22.40 -5.96 -13.10
C ILE A 57 22.88 -4.52 -13.15
N GLU A 58 24.19 -4.26 -13.00
CA GLU A 58 24.79 -2.93 -13.14
C GLU A 58 24.44 -2.31 -14.50
N ALA A 59 24.67 -3.02 -15.61
CA ALA A 59 24.34 -2.57 -16.95
C ALA A 59 22.83 -2.31 -17.12
N THR A 60 21.99 -3.17 -16.55
CA THR A 60 20.53 -2.99 -16.58
C THR A 60 20.12 -1.71 -15.87
N LEU A 61 20.69 -1.43 -14.69
CA LEU A 61 20.36 -0.22 -13.93
C LEU A 61 20.92 1.04 -14.62
N ILE A 62 22.14 0.98 -15.17
CA ILE A 62 22.73 2.08 -15.95
C ILE A 62 21.82 2.46 -17.11
N ASN A 63 21.43 1.48 -17.94
CA ASN A 63 20.54 1.70 -19.09
C ASN A 63 19.17 2.24 -18.68
N HIS A 64 18.70 1.84 -17.51
CA HIS A 64 17.40 2.18 -17.01
C HIS A 64 17.31 3.58 -16.41
N PHE A 65 18.35 3.98 -15.68
CA PHE A 65 18.46 5.32 -15.09
C PHE A 65 19.13 6.32 -16.03
N GLY A 66 19.60 5.89 -17.20
CA GLY A 66 20.29 6.76 -18.15
C GLY A 66 21.62 7.30 -17.62
N ILE A 67 22.27 6.55 -16.72
CA ILE A 67 23.53 6.94 -16.07
C ILE A 67 24.65 6.39 -16.95
N ASP A 68 24.88 7.07 -18.08
CA ASP A 68 25.80 6.63 -19.12
C ASP A 68 27.26 6.55 -18.58
N ASN A 69 27.72 5.34 -18.22
CA ASN A 69 29.16 5.05 -18.15
C ASN A 69 29.61 4.68 -19.57
N LEU A 70 30.22 5.66 -20.25
CA LEU A 70 30.77 5.59 -21.60
C LEU A 70 31.70 4.38 -21.79
N GLN A 71 31.21 3.28 -22.36
CA GLN A 71 31.97 2.45 -23.32
C GLN A 71 31.06 1.75 -24.35
N ASN A 72 30.22 2.50 -25.08
CA ASN A 72 29.85 2.28 -26.51
C ASN A 72 28.35 2.43 -26.86
N LYS A 73 28.07 3.57 -27.52
CA LYS A 73 27.07 3.87 -28.58
C LYS A 73 25.54 3.90 -28.27
N LYS A 74 24.92 5.03 -28.66
CA LYS A 74 23.47 5.35 -28.83
C LYS A 74 22.92 4.78 -30.17
N PRO A 75 21.62 4.91 -30.58
CA PRO A 75 20.43 5.51 -29.93
C PRO A 75 19.13 4.66 -30.00
N ASN A 76 18.13 4.96 -29.14
CA ASN A 76 16.73 5.26 -29.53
C ASN A 76 15.85 5.40 -28.29
N GLY A 77 15.95 6.57 -27.66
CA GLY A 77 15.35 6.91 -26.37
C GLY A 77 13.92 7.45 -26.42
N ALA A 78 13.01 6.84 -27.18
CA ALA A 78 11.59 7.26 -27.16
C ALA A 78 10.61 6.18 -26.69
N SER A 79 11.01 4.90 -26.61
CA SER A 79 10.10 3.78 -26.29
C SER A 79 10.26 3.17 -24.90
N LEU A 80 11.25 3.61 -24.10
CA LEU A 80 11.54 3.02 -22.79
C LEU A 80 10.93 3.79 -21.61
N MET A 81 10.33 4.97 -21.85
CA MET A 81 9.86 5.89 -20.79
C MET A 81 8.52 5.53 -20.14
N SER A 82 7.80 4.50 -20.58
CA SER A 82 6.42 4.25 -20.10
C SER A 82 6.28 3.25 -18.94
N ASN A 83 7.34 2.53 -18.53
CA ASN A 83 7.19 1.34 -17.67
C ASN A 83 7.82 1.43 -16.28
N LEU A 84 8.01 2.65 -15.75
CA LEU A 84 8.85 2.87 -14.58
C LEU A 84 8.13 3.56 -13.42
N LYS A 85 7.19 2.84 -12.79
CA LYS A 85 6.71 3.14 -11.43
C LYS A 85 7.25 2.08 -10.47
N PHE A 86 8.18 2.47 -9.61
CA PHE A 86 8.71 1.59 -8.56
C PHE A 86 7.70 1.46 -7.40
N PRO A 87 7.44 0.24 -6.87
CA PRO A 87 6.64 0.08 -5.67
C PRO A 87 7.45 0.45 -4.41
N PRO A 88 6.81 1.00 -3.36
CA PRO A 88 7.49 1.33 -2.10
C PRO A 88 7.96 0.05 -1.37
N ARG A 89 9.06 0.17 -0.62
CA ARG A 89 9.67 -0.91 0.18
C ARG A 89 8.62 -1.51 1.15
N GLN A 90 8.33 -2.81 1.03
CA GLN A 90 7.56 -3.52 2.04
C GLN A 90 8.48 -3.95 3.18
N HIS A 91 8.29 -3.35 4.36
CA HIS A 91 8.92 -3.79 5.62
C HIS A 91 8.49 -5.21 5.95
N GLY A 92 9.48 -6.02 6.34
CA GLY A 92 9.40 -7.47 6.30
C GLY A 92 8.44 -8.13 7.29
N THR A 93 8.04 -9.35 6.95
CA THR A 93 8.20 -10.54 7.80
C THR A 93 7.78 -11.80 7.04
N ARG A 94 8.56 -12.87 7.26
CA ARG A 94 8.35 -14.30 6.94
C ARG A 94 8.83 -14.85 5.57
N LYS A 95 10.03 -15.44 5.67
CA LYS A 95 10.45 -16.77 5.20
C LYS A 95 10.38 -17.08 3.69
N ASN A 96 11.55 -16.93 3.06
CA ASN A 96 12.18 -17.80 2.04
C ASN A 96 11.26 -18.62 1.11
N LYS A 97 11.07 -18.11 -0.11
CA LYS A 97 11.26 -18.87 -1.37
C LYS A 97 12.14 -18.02 -2.30
N PRO A 98 13.13 -18.59 -2.99
CA PRO A 98 13.99 -17.80 -3.88
C PRO A 98 13.13 -17.20 -4.99
N LEU A 99 13.17 -15.87 -5.13
CA LEU A 99 12.53 -15.14 -6.23
C LEU A 99 13.38 -15.30 -7.50
N GLY A 100 13.52 -16.54 -7.96
CA GLY A 100 13.95 -16.83 -9.32
C GLY A 100 12.74 -16.65 -10.22
N VAL A 101 12.78 -15.62 -11.07
CA VAL A 101 11.86 -15.43 -12.20
C VAL A 101 10.39 -15.41 -11.79
N LEU A 102 9.80 -14.24 -11.54
CA LEU A 102 8.37 -14.09 -11.82
C LEU A 102 8.26 -13.95 -13.34
N PRO A 103 7.80 -14.97 -14.07
CA PRO A 103 7.64 -14.86 -15.50
C PRO A 103 6.53 -13.84 -15.74
N LYS A 104 6.78 -12.83 -16.58
CA LYS A 104 5.73 -11.96 -17.16
C LYS A 104 4.59 -12.76 -17.84
N ILE A 105 4.75 -14.08 -17.98
CA ILE A 105 3.79 -15.04 -18.55
C ILE A 105 2.92 -15.73 -17.47
N VAL A 106 3.29 -15.69 -16.17
CA VAL A 106 2.40 -16.17 -15.08
C VAL A 106 1.20 -15.24 -14.88
N GLY A 107 1.21 -14.04 -15.48
CA GLY A 107 0.16 -13.03 -15.31
C GLY A 107 -1.22 -13.37 -15.90
N GLN A 108 -1.33 -14.28 -16.89
CA GLN A 108 -2.63 -14.58 -17.53
C GLN A 108 -3.18 -15.97 -17.18
N GLU A 109 -2.39 -17.05 -17.24
CA GLU A 109 -2.91 -18.41 -16.96
C GLU A 109 -3.12 -18.65 -15.46
N HIS A 110 -2.19 -18.20 -14.62
CA HIS A 110 -2.39 -18.21 -13.16
C HIS A 110 -3.53 -17.29 -12.77
N TYR A 111 -3.62 -16.08 -13.37
CA TYR A 111 -4.76 -15.21 -13.15
C TYR A 111 -6.07 -15.87 -13.59
N LYS A 112 -6.15 -16.52 -14.77
CA LYS A 112 -7.32 -17.27 -15.23
C LYS A 112 -7.68 -18.40 -14.26
N LYS A 113 -6.70 -19.19 -13.83
CA LYS A 113 -6.86 -20.33 -12.90
C LYS A 113 -7.39 -19.89 -11.52
N TYR A 114 -6.90 -18.76 -11.00
CA TYR A 114 -7.28 -18.26 -9.67
C TYR A 114 -8.27 -17.09 -9.70
N LYS A 115 -8.75 -16.68 -10.88
CA LYS A 115 -9.64 -15.51 -11.08
C LYS A 115 -10.85 -15.57 -10.17
N GLN A 116 -11.48 -16.75 -10.13
CA GLN A 116 -12.65 -16.97 -9.31
C GLN A 116 -12.33 -16.88 -7.81
N THR A 117 -11.22 -17.49 -7.38
CA THR A 117 -10.77 -17.44 -5.99
C THR A 117 -10.42 -16.03 -5.55
N LEU A 118 -9.74 -15.25 -6.40
CA LEU A 118 -9.43 -13.85 -6.14
C LEU A 118 -10.70 -13.00 -6.04
N LYS A 119 -11.64 -13.16 -6.98
CA LYS A 119 -12.94 -12.48 -6.94
C LYS A 119 -13.72 -12.81 -5.66
N LYS A 120 -13.75 -14.09 -5.27
CA LYS A 120 -14.37 -14.55 -4.02
C LYS A 120 -13.68 -13.91 -2.81
N GLY A 121 -12.35 -13.88 -2.78
CA GLY A 121 -11.58 -13.24 -1.71
C GLY A 121 -11.89 -11.75 -1.56
N VAL A 122 -11.95 -11.01 -2.67
CA VAL A 122 -12.31 -9.58 -2.68
C VAL A 122 -13.76 -9.37 -2.21
N ALA A 123 -14.70 -10.19 -2.68
CA ALA A 123 -16.10 -10.12 -2.28
C ALA A 123 -16.29 -10.41 -0.78
N LEU A 124 -15.62 -11.44 -0.26
CA LEU A 124 -15.61 -11.77 1.16
C LEU A 124 -15.00 -10.65 2.00
N ALA A 125 -13.89 -10.06 1.56
CA ALA A 125 -13.27 -8.94 2.25
C ALA A 125 -14.19 -7.71 2.27
N ARG A 126 -14.88 -7.41 1.16
CA ARG A 126 -15.88 -6.34 1.11
C ARG A 126 -17.04 -6.61 2.08
N ARG A 127 -17.60 -7.82 2.05
CA ARG A 127 -18.70 -8.22 2.95
C ARG A 127 -18.30 -8.09 4.41
N LYS A 128 -17.09 -8.51 4.78
CA LYS A 128 -16.56 -8.34 6.15
C LYS A 128 -16.48 -6.87 6.58
N ARG A 129 -16.10 -5.96 5.67
CA ARG A 129 -16.07 -4.52 5.96
C ARG A 129 -17.46 -3.93 6.20
N GLU A 130 -18.46 -4.41 5.44
CA GLU A 130 -19.86 -4.03 5.61
C GLU A 130 -20.43 -4.59 6.93
N ILE A 131 -20.15 -5.87 7.23
CA ILE A 131 -20.56 -6.53 8.49
C ILE A 131 -20.04 -5.78 9.71
N TRP A 132 -18.79 -5.33 9.71
CA TRP A 132 -18.21 -4.64 10.87
C TRP A 132 -18.97 -3.37 11.29
N ILE A 133 -19.50 -2.58 10.33
CA ILE A 133 -20.34 -1.42 10.69
C ILE A 133 -21.64 -1.89 11.36
N ASN A 134 -22.23 -2.97 10.85
CA ASN A 134 -23.46 -3.50 11.41
C ASN A 134 -23.22 -4.09 12.80
N GLU A 135 -22.10 -4.79 13.01
CA GLU A 135 -21.67 -5.26 14.33
C GLU A 135 -21.47 -4.08 15.31
N TYR A 136 -20.86 -2.98 14.86
CA TYR A 136 -20.73 -1.77 15.67
C TYR A 136 -22.09 -1.15 16.06
N LEU A 137 -23.09 -1.24 15.17
CA LEU A 137 -24.43 -0.69 15.38
C LEU A 137 -25.38 -1.65 16.11
N ALA A 138 -25.00 -2.90 16.33
CA ALA A 138 -25.89 -3.96 16.81
C ALA A 138 -26.44 -3.72 18.22
N ASP A 139 -25.69 -3.02 19.07
CA ASP A 139 -26.06 -2.67 20.45
C ASP A 139 -26.46 -1.19 20.58
N LYS A 140 -26.71 -0.51 19.46
CA LYS A 140 -27.00 0.92 19.41
C LYS A 140 -28.47 1.16 19.08
N PHE A 141 -28.93 2.34 19.44
CA PHE A 141 -30.29 2.78 19.18
C PHE A 141 -30.32 4.25 18.80
N CYS A 142 -31.37 4.66 18.12
CA CYS A 142 -31.61 6.05 17.78
C CYS A 142 -31.79 6.89 19.06
N VAL A 143 -31.00 7.95 19.24
CA VAL A 143 -31.06 8.80 20.44
C VAL A 143 -32.38 9.57 20.62
N TYR A 144 -33.22 9.62 19.59
CA TYR A 144 -34.47 10.40 19.58
C TYR A 144 -35.72 9.53 19.75
N CYS A 145 -35.80 8.42 19.02
CA CYS A 145 -37.01 7.60 18.94
C CYS A 145 -36.83 6.15 19.45
N GLY A 146 -35.62 5.76 19.87
CA GLY A 146 -35.35 4.43 20.42
C GLY A 146 -35.31 3.29 19.40
N GLU A 147 -35.43 3.56 18.09
CA GLU A 147 -35.28 2.55 17.05
C GLU A 147 -33.96 1.80 17.19
N SER A 148 -34.00 0.47 17.11
CA SER A 148 -32.85 -0.42 17.36
C SER A 148 -32.53 -1.33 16.17
N GLU A 149 -33.37 -1.35 15.12
CA GLU A 149 -33.07 -2.10 13.91
C GLU A 149 -31.79 -1.58 13.25
N THR A 150 -30.73 -2.39 13.26
CA THR A 150 -29.39 -2.03 12.78
C THR A 150 -29.39 -1.51 11.33
N CYS A 151 -30.23 -2.07 10.47
CA CYS A 151 -30.38 -1.65 9.07
C CYS A 151 -31.00 -0.25 8.93
N SER A 152 -31.76 0.18 9.92
CA SER A 152 -32.44 1.47 9.99
C SER A 152 -31.58 2.55 10.66
N LEU A 153 -30.39 2.22 11.19
CA LEU A 153 -29.49 3.16 11.85
C LEU A 153 -28.51 3.86 10.90
N ALA A 154 -28.22 5.12 11.22
CA ALA A 154 -27.37 6.03 10.48
C ALA A 154 -26.52 6.88 11.43
N PHE A 155 -25.36 7.32 10.92
CA PHE A 155 -24.50 8.29 11.60
C PHE A 155 -24.90 9.70 11.14
N HIS A 156 -25.39 10.57 12.01
CA HIS A 156 -25.70 11.95 11.66
C HIS A 156 -24.62 12.90 12.22
N PRO A 157 -24.11 13.83 11.39
CA PRO A 157 -24.52 14.15 10.02
C PRO A 157 -23.89 13.29 8.89
N ASP A 158 -22.80 12.57 9.15
CA ASP A 158 -21.86 12.08 8.12
C ASP A 158 -22.10 10.62 7.67
N ASN A 159 -23.35 10.17 7.55
CA ASN A 159 -23.68 8.75 7.33
C ASN A 159 -22.99 8.19 6.09
N LYS A 160 -23.01 8.96 4.99
CA LYS A 160 -22.48 8.53 3.69
C LYS A 160 -20.95 8.49 3.73
N GLU A 161 -20.33 9.51 4.31
CA GLU A 161 -18.89 9.66 4.45
C GLU A 161 -18.30 8.55 5.32
N ILE A 162 -18.90 8.27 6.48
CA ILE A 162 -18.43 7.20 7.38
C ILE A 162 -18.56 5.83 6.70
N ARG A 163 -19.69 5.53 6.08
CA ARG A 163 -19.91 4.24 5.38
C ARG A 163 -18.99 4.09 4.16
N LYS A 164 -18.66 5.18 3.47
CA LYS A 164 -17.67 5.17 2.38
C LYS A 164 -16.26 4.92 2.94
N PHE A 165 -15.85 5.71 3.93
CA PHE A 165 -14.53 5.64 4.54
C PHE A 165 -14.25 4.25 5.15
N SER A 166 -15.23 3.65 5.84
CA SER A 166 -15.09 2.30 6.40
C SER A 166 -14.96 1.21 5.34
N ARG A 167 -15.65 1.33 4.19
CA ARG A 167 -15.54 0.38 3.06
C ARG A 167 -14.18 0.45 2.37
N GLU A 168 -13.55 1.62 2.36
CA GLU A 168 -12.22 1.85 1.80
C GLU A 168 -11.11 1.44 2.79
N THR A 169 -11.39 1.54 4.09
CA THR A 169 -10.45 1.17 5.17
C THR A 169 -10.37 -0.34 5.39
N GLY A 170 -9.14 -0.86 5.51
CA GLY A 170 -8.88 -2.26 5.84
C GLY A 170 -9.51 -2.72 7.17
N LEU A 171 -9.53 -4.03 7.41
CA LEU A 171 -10.08 -4.64 8.64
C LEU A 171 -9.08 -4.71 9.80
N ARG A 172 -7.88 -4.12 9.65
CA ARG A 172 -6.89 -4.09 10.73
C ARG A 172 -7.32 -3.06 11.77
N GLU A 173 -7.16 -3.41 13.04
CA GLU A 173 -7.59 -2.59 14.18
C GLU A 173 -7.02 -1.16 14.12
N GLU A 174 -5.70 -1.03 13.92
CA GLU A 174 -5.01 0.26 13.81
C GLU A 174 -5.59 1.17 12.73
N LEU A 175 -6.03 0.59 11.60
CA LEU A 175 -6.63 1.36 10.51
C LEU A 175 -8.06 1.79 10.86
N ARG A 176 -8.75 1.01 11.70
CA ARG A 176 -10.15 1.23 12.10
C ARG A 176 -10.30 2.27 13.19
N LEU A 177 -9.25 2.58 13.96
CA LEU A 177 -9.26 3.68 14.93
C LEU A 177 -9.73 5.00 14.32
N ARG A 178 -9.25 5.34 13.11
CA ARG A 178 -9.70 6.56 12.39
C ARG A 178 -11.17 6.54 12.00
N VAL A 179 -11.72 5.35 11.75
CA VAL A 179 -13.16 5.20 11.46
C VAL A 179 -13.96 5.41 12.74
N LEU A 180 -13.49 4.87 13.86
CA LEU A 180 -14.11 5.03 15.17
C LEU A 180 -14.08 6.50 15.64
N GLU A 181 -12.96 7.22 15.46
CA GLU A 181 -12.86 8.66 15.75
C GLU A 181 -13.93 9.46 15.00
N LYS A 182 -14.16 9.17 13.71
CA LYS A 182 -15.24 9.79 12.93
C LYS A 182 -16.63 9.41 13.42
N ILE A 183 -16.82 8.17 13.84
CA ILE A 183 -18.10 7.73 14.39
C ILE A 183 -18.39 8.44 15.73
N GLN A 184 -17.38 8.63 16.58
CA GLN A 184 -17.52 9.30 17.87
C GLN A 184 -17.93 10.77 17.75
N SER A 185 -17.55 11.45 16.66
CA SER A 185 -18.01 12.82 16.39
C SER A 185 -19.43 12.89 15.83
N ASN A 186 -20.07 11.75 15.61
CA ASN A 186 -21.40 11.64 15.02
C ASN A 186 -22.40 11.07 16.04
N THR A 187 -23.68 11.38 15.84
CA THR A 187 -24.77 10.80 16.64
C THR A 187 -25.42 9.65 15.90
N ILE A 188 -25.82 8.61 16.63
CA ILE A 188 -26.52 7.47 16.05
C ILE A 188 -28.02 7.75 16.06
N VAL A 189 -28.62 7.80 14.87
CA VAL A 189 -30.05 8.07 14.68
C VAL A 189 -30.63 7.06 13.71
N CYS A 190 -31.95 6.87 13.69
CA CYS A 190 -32.57 6.12 12.61
C CYS A 190 -32.62 6.96 11.33
N LEU A 191 -32.81 6.31 10.17
CA LEU A 191 -32.91 6.97 8.86
C LEU A 191 -34.03 8.02 8.81
N ASN A 192 -35.16 7.77 9.48
CA ASN A 192 -36.26 8.73 9.54
C ASN A 192 -35.85 10.00 10.31
N CYS A 193 -35.20 9.85 11.47
CA CYS A 193 -34.67 10.98 12.25
C CYS A 193 -33.56 11.70 11.48
N HIS A 194 -32.67 10.98 10.81
CA HIS A 194 -31.63 11.56 9.98
C HIS A 194 -32.20 12.48 8.88
N ILE A 195 -33.23 12.03 8.16
CA ILE A 195 -33.88 12.83 7.11
C ILE A 195 -34.56 14.07 7.70
N LYS A 196 -35.26 13.93 8.83
CA LYS A 196 -35.89 15.05 9.54
C LYS A 196 -34.86 16.12 9.92
N LEU A 197 -33.75 15.72 10.53
CA LEU A 197 -32.66 16.63 10.91
C LEU A 197 -32.04 17.33 9.69
N ASN A 198 -31.80 16.60 8.60
CA ASN A 198 -31.27 17.19 7.37
C ASN A 198 -32.23 18.22 6.74
N ASN A 199 -33.54 18.06 6.96
CA ASN A 199 -34.56 19.00 6.50
C ASN A 199 -34.85 20.12 7.52
N GLY A 200 -34.07 20.23 8.59
CA GLY A 200 -34.25 21.26 9.63
C GLY A 200 -35.48 21.06 10.51
N ILE A 201 -36.02 19.83 10.59
CA ILE A 201 -37.15 19.50 11.45
C ILE A 201 -36.63 19.18 12.85
N ASP A 202 -37.04 19.96 13.84
CA ASP A 202 -36.75 19.70 15.24
C ASP A 202 -37.43 18.41 15.72
N ILE A 203 -36.65 17.54 16.34
CA ILE A 203 -37.13 16.27 16.89
C ILE A 203 -37.06 16.37 18.41
N GLN A 204 -38.22 16.36 19.05
CA GLN A 204 -38.28 16.20 20.50
C GLN A 204 -37.96 14.74 20.86
N ARG A 205 -37.14 14.54 21.90
CA ARG A 205 -36.88 13.20 22.43
C ARG A 205 -38.18 12.63 22.97
N ASN A 206 -38.59 11.48 22.45
CA ASN A 206 -39.64 10.70 23.09
C ASN A 206 -39.02 10.07 24.34
N ALA A 207 -39.05 10.80 25.45
CA ALA A 207 -38.77 10.25 26.76
C ALA A 207 -39.94 9.34 27.16
N SER A 208 -39.97 8.12 26.64
CA SER A 208 -40.66 7.04 27.32
C SER A 208 -39.62 6.36 28.21
N PRO A 209 -39.69 6.52 29.55
CA PRO A 209 -38.90 5.68 30.42
C PRO A 209 -39.38 4.25 30.17
N ILE A 210 -38.46 3.40 29.73
CA ILE A 210 -38.70 1.97 29.67
C ILE A 210 -38.90 1.54 31.14
N LEU A 211 -40.14 1.22 31.49
CA LEU A 211 -40.53 0.56 32.74
C LEU A 211 -39.92 -0.84 32.81
#